data_AF-A0A5C9BC02-F1
#
_entry.id   AF-A0A5C9BC02-F1
#
_cell.length_a   1.000
_cell.length_b   1.000
_cell.length_c   1.000
_cell.angle_alpha   90.00
_cell.angle_beta   90.00
_cell.angle_gamma   90.00
#
_symmetry.space_group_name_H-M   'P 1'
#
loop_
_entity.id
_entity.type
_entity.pdbx_description
1 polymer ?
#
loop_
_entity_poly.entity_id
_entity_poly.type
_entity_poly.pdbx_seq_one_letter_code
_entity_poly.pdbx_strand_id
1 'polypeptide(L)'
;MQQRLRANHVGAMVYYPIPLHVQPCFEHLGHRVGEFPEAEAASREVLSLPIYPEMPANHAEVVVRQLKAAFGQARSQSEVRRAA
;
A
#
# COMPACT_ATOMS: atom_id res chain seq x y z
N MET A 1 -3.41 -0.83 -6.16
CA MET A 1 -2.17 -1.64 -6.02
C MET A 1 -2.45 -3.06 -5.51
N GLN A 2 -3.06 -3.22 -4.33
CA GLN A 2 -3.34 -4.54 -3.72
C GLN A 2 -4.02 -5.55 -4.65
N GLN A 3 -5.09 -5.15 -5.35
CA GLN A 3 -5.80 -6.02 -6.31
C GLN A 3 -4.88 -6.57 -7.40
N ARG A 4 -3.92 -5.76 -7.87
CA ARG A 4 -2.99 -6.13 -8.94
C ARG A 4 -1.92 -7.13 -8.46
N LEU A 5 -1.47 -7.00 -7.22
CA LEU A 5 -0.59 -7.99 -6.60
C LEU A 5 -1.33 -9.30 -6.33
N ARG A 6 -2.57 -9.22 -5.81
CA ARG A 6 -3.41 -10.40 -5.56
C ARG A 6 -3.71 -11.19 -6.84
N ALA A 7 -3.98 -10.51 -7.95
CA ALA A 7 -4.18 -11.15 -9.25
C ALA A 7 -2.93 -11.93 -9.73
N ASN A 8 -1.75 -11.61 -9.22
CA ASN A 8 -0.49 -12.28 -9.50
C ASN A 8 -0.02 -13.19 -8.35
N HIS A 9 -0.96 -13.63 -7.50
CA HIS A 9 -0.72 -14.51 -6.34
C HIS A 9 0.25 -13.94 -5.28
N VAL A 10 0.37 -12.61 -5.19
CA VAL A 10 1.12 -11.94 -4.13
C VAL A 10 0.14 -11.35 -3.12
N GLY A 11 0.21 -11.83 -1.88
CA GLY A 11 -0.55 -11.26 -0.77
C GLY A 11 -0.20 -9.79 -0.55
N ALA A 12 -1.20 -8.95 -0.29
CA ALA A 12 -1.00 -7.53 0.01
C ALA A 12 -2.13 -7.00 0.88
N MET A 13 -1.77 -6.24 1.91
CA MET A 13 -2.68 -5.69 2.92
C MET A 13 -2.33 -4.23 3.25
N VAL A 14 -3.21 -3.54 3.96
CA VAL A 14 -2.99 -2.20 4.51
C VAL A 14 -3.08 -2.32 6.03
N TYR A 15 -1.99 -1.98 6.71
CA TYR A 15 -1.90 -1.92 8.16
C TYR A 15 -1.37 -0.54 8.57
N TYR A 16 -2.20 0.38 9.07
CA TYR A 16 -3.65 0.33 9.29
C TYR A 16 -4.38 1.37 8.42
N PRO A 17 -5.61 1.08 7.95
CA PRO A 17 -6.32 1.93 6.98
C PRO A 17 -6.84 3.25 7.58
N ILE A 18 -6.98 3.32 8.91
CA ILE A 18 -7.47 4.50 9.63
C ILE A 18 -6.45 4.84 10.72
N PRO A 19 -5.90 6.06 10.75
CA PRO A 19 -4.95 6.46 11.77
C PRO A 19 -5.66 6.59 13.13
N LEU A 20 -4.93 6.34 14.22
CA LEU A 20 -5.51 6.18 15.56
C LEU A 20 -6.39 7.34 16.00
N HIS A 21 -5.97 8.58 15.75
CA HIS A 21 -6.65 9.79 16.24
C HIS A 21 -8.06 10.03 15.68
N VAL A 22 -8.45 9.32 14.61
CA VAL A 22 -9.81 9.39 14.04
C VAL A 22 -10.55 8.06 14.08
N GLN A 23 -10.03 7.06 14.79
CA GLN A 23 -10.80 5.83 15.01
C GLN A 23 -11.93 6.08 16.02
N PRO A 24 -13.10 5.45 15.87
CA PRO A 24 -14.27 5.69 16.72
C PRO A 24 -13.99 5.55 18.23
N CYS A 25 -13.13 4.61 18.62
CA CYS A 25 -12.78 4.40 20.03
C CYS A 25 -11.99 5.56 20.66
N PHE A 26 -11.38 6.44 19.85
CA PHE A 26 -10.60 7.59 20.31
C PHE A 26 -11.33 8.93 20.13
N GLU A 27 -12.60 8.94 19.70
CA GLU A 27 -13.39 10.17 19.51
C GLU A 27 -13.41 11.07 20.76
N HIS A 28 -13.42 10.48 21.96
CA HIS A 28 -13.42 11.18 23.24
C HIS A 28 -12.18 12.05 23.48
N LEU A 29 -11.09 11.86 22.72
CA LEU A 29 -9.89 12.69 22.78
C LEU A 29 -10.00 13.99 21.95
N GLY A 30 -11.03 14.13 21.11
CA GLY A 30 -11.36 15.37 20.41
C GLY A 30 -10.42 15.75 19.25
N HIS A 31 -9.58 14.81 18.79
CA HIS A 31 -8.68 15.03 17.66
C HIS A 31 -9.41 15.08 16.32
N ARG A 32 -8.81 15.76 15.34
CA ARG A 32 -9.39 15.93 14.00
C ARG A 32 -8.40 15.58 12.89
N VAL A 33 -8.95 15.29 11.71
CA VAL A 33 -8.18 15.17 10.48
C VAL A 33 -7.37 16.44 10.24
N GLY A 34 -6.10 16.29 9.87
CA GLY A 34 -5.13 17.36 9.66
C GLY A 34 -4.20 17.62 10.85
N GLU A 35 -4.53 17.13 12.06
CA GLU A 35 -3.69 17.34 13.25
C GLU A 35 -2.45 16.41 13.25
N PHE A 36 -2.52 15.27 12.54
CA PHE A 36 -1.43 14.30 12.43
C PHE A 36 -1.19 13.90 10.96
N PRO A 37 -0.66 14.82 10.13
CA PRO A 37 -0.59 14.64 8.69
C PRO A 37 0.22 13.41 8.26
N GLU A 38 1.30 13.10 8.98
CA GLU A 38 2.15 11.94 8.69
C GLU A 38 1.46 10.62 9.00
N ALA A 39 0.70 10.55 10.09
CA ALA A 39 -0.08 9.35 10.42
C ALA A 39 -1.17 9.11 9.37
N GLU A 40 -1.81 10.18 8.90
CA GLU A 40 -2.83 10.10 7.85
C GLU A 40 -2.25 9.72 6.50
N ALA A 41 -1.08 10.28 6.14
CA ALA A 41 -0.36 9.91 4.93
C ALA A 41 0.05 8.43 4.98
N ALA A 42 0.62 7.98 6.10
CA ALA A 42 0.99 6.58 6.30
C ALA A 42 -0.21 5.65 6.11
N SER A 43 -1.36 5.92 6.74
CA SER A 43 -2.57 5.11 6.57
C SER A 43 -3.09 5.06 5.13
N ARG A 44 -2.94 6.15 4.35
CA ARG A 44 -3.36 6.21 2.93
C ARG A 44 -2.41 5.46 1.99
N GLU A 45 -1.12 5.45 2.29
CA GLU A 45 -0.08 5.05 1.35
C GLU A 45 0.52 3.68 1.66
N VAL A 46 0.42 3.21 2.92
CA VAL A 46 1.06 1.97 3.36
C VAL A 46 0.57 0.75 2.58
N LEU A 47 1.52 -0.10 2.22
CA LEU A 47 1.28 -1.39 1.59
C LEU A 47 2.15 -2.45 2.27
N SER A 48 1.51 -3.38 2.97
CA SER A 48 2.19 -4.48 3.64
C SER A 48 2.32 -5.67 2.68
N LEU A 49 3.56 -6.11 2.49
CA LEU A 49 3.92 -7.24 1.63
C LEU A 49 4.22 -8.50 2.48
N PRO A 50 4.17 -9.70 1.90
CA PRO A 50 4.46 -10.93 2.63
C PRO A 50 5.93 -10.96 3.02
N ILE A 51 6.19 -11.12 4.31
CA ILE A 51 7.52 -11.32 4.86
C ILE A 51 7.39 -12.13 6.15
N TYR A 52 8.16 -13.21 6.27
CA TYR A 52 8.17 -14.12 7.41
C TYR A 52 9.51 -14.87 7.46
N PRO A 53 9.96 -15.36 8.63
CA PRO A 53 11.32 -15.89 8.79
C PRO A 53 11.66 -17.07 7.88
N GLU A 54 10.70 -17.96 7.64
CA GLU A 54 10.86 -19.17 6.84
C GLU A 54 10.57 -18.95 5.35
N MET A 55 10.49 -17.69 4.90
CA MET A 55 10.15 -17.38 3.51
C MET A 55 11.28 -17.82 2.56
N PRO A 56 11.00 -18.71 1.60
CA PRO A 56 11.97 -19.09 0.59
C PRO A 56 12.45 -17.88 -0.23
N ALA A 57 13.74 -17.81 -0.55
CA ALA A 57 14.32 -16.68 -1.30
C ALA A 57 13.62 -16.43 -2.65
N ASN A 58 13.26 -17.51 -3.35
CA ASN A 58 12.51 -17.43 -4.61
C ASN A 58 11.11 -16.81 -4.44
N HIS A 59 10.47 -16.93 -3.26
CA HIS A 59 9.20 -16.25 -3.00
C HIS A 59 9.40 -14.74 -2.85
N ALA A 60 10.46 -14.31 -2.16
CA ALA A 60 10.82 -12.89 -2.06
C ALA A 60 11.08 -12.28 -3.45
N GLU A 61 11.78 -13.01 -4.32
CA GLU A 61 12.02 -12.60 -5.71
C GLU A 61 10.71 -12.44 -6.50
N VAL A 62 9.74 -13.35 -6.32
CA VAL A 62 8.41 -13.23 -6.93
C VAL A 62 7.73 -11.95 -6.45
N VAL A 63 7.72 -11.68 -5.14
CA VAL A 63 7.14 -10.45 -4.56
C VAL A 63 7.77 -9.22 -5.19
N VAL A 64 9.10 -9.14 -5.24
CA VAL A 64 9.84 -8.01 -5.84
C VAL A 64 9.52 -7.85 -7.32
N ARG A 65 9.54 -8.94 -8.08
CA ARG A 65 9.25 -8.93 -9.53
C ARG A 65 7.83 -8.42 -9.80
N GLN A 66 6.84 -8.95 -9.08
CA GLN A 66 5.45 -8.55 -9.27
C GLN A 66 5.22 -7.11 -8.82
N LEU A 67 5.88 -6.65 -7.76
CA LEU A 67 5.83 -5.24 -7.35
C LEU A 67 6.38 -4.31 -8.43
N LYS A 68 7.54 -4.63 -9.00
CA LYS A 68 8.12 -3.86 -10.12
C LYS A 68 7.21 -3.83 -11.34
N ALA A 69 6.68 -4.98 -11.76
CA ALA A 69 5.72 -5.06 -12.86
C ALA A 69 4.45 -4.24 -12.55
N ALA A 70 4.01 -4.27 -11.29
CA ALA A 70 2.88 -3.49 -10.87
C ALA A 70 3.15 -1.98 -11.02
N PHE A 71 4.30 -1.47 -10.61
CA PHE A 71 4.63 -0.06 -10.83
C PHE A 71 4.86 0.30 -12.32
N GLY A 72 5.46 -0.61 -13.10
CA GLY A 72 5.73 -0.39 -14.53
C GLY A 72 4.46 -0.21 -15.39
N GLN A 73 3.42 -1.00 -15.16
CA GLN A 73 2.14 -0.82 -15.88
C GLN A 73 1.39 0.46 -15.44
N ALA A 74 1.72 1.04 -14.28
CA ALA A 74 1.09 2.28 -13.83
C ALA A 74 1.59 3.52 -14.59
N ARG A 75 2.82 3.45 -15.15
CA ARG A 75 3.36 4.52 -16.01
C ARG A 75 2.87 4.45 -17.46
N SER A 76 2.46 3.28 -17.95
CA SER A 76 2.20 3.07 -19.38
C SER A 76 0.79 3.46 -19.89
N GLN A 77 -0.03 4.19 -19.12
CA GLN A 77 -1.35 4.65 -19.60
C GLN A 77 -1.59 6.16 -19.50
N SER A 78 -0.78 6.93 -18.77
CA SER A 78 -0.93 8.39 -18.64
C SER A 78 0.11 9.21 -19.41
N GLU A 79 1.31 8.70 -19.66
CA GLU A 79 2.38 9.46 -20.34
C GLU A 79 2.26 9.43 -21.88
N VAL A 80 1.59 8.43 -22.46
CA VAL A 80 1.45 8.32 -23.93
C VAL A 80 0.33 9.21 -24.50
N ARG A 81 -0.63 9.66 -23.69
CA ARG A 81 -1.76 10.52 -24.15
C ARG A 81 -1.53 12.03 -24.02
N ARG A 82 -0.38 12.47 -23.52
CA ARG A 82 -0.05 13.91 -23.35
C ARG A 82 1.00 14.42 -24.36
N ALA A 83 1.46 13.57 -25.27
CA ALA A 83 2.45 13.88 -26.29
C ALA A 83 1.95 13.58 -27.72
N ALA A 84 0.64 13.71 -27.94
CA ALA A 84 0.00 13.66 -29.27
C ALA A 84 -0.87 14.90 -29.46
#